data_AF-A0A8T5FUS1-F1
#
_entry.id   AF-A0A8T5FUS1-F1
#
_cell.length_a   1.000
_cell.length_b   1.000
_cell.length_c   1.000
_cell.angle_alpha   90.00
_cell.angle_beta   90.00
_cell.angle_gamma   90.00
#
_symmetry.space_group_name_H-M   'P 1'
#
loop_
_entity.id
_entity.type
_entity.pdbx_description
1 polymer ?
#
loop_
_entity_poly.entity_id
_entity_poly.type
_entity_poly.pdbx_seq_one_letter_code
_entity_poly.pdbx_strand_id
1 'polypeptide(L)'
;MDFHVQINNEKFRVIEQESNQGYNLILAKDDLIVGSATLEYYPNIDSLYFNRLFVQDEFRGQGLASEILKRVINYSKKTQKKIHNELNPYGDLDLEQLTKFYTDHGFIEIKKGLLYFIP
;
A
#
# COMPACT_ATOMS: atom_id res chain seq x y z
N MET A 1 -15.63 -7.12 1.30
CA MET A 1 -16.35 -6.71 2.52
C MET A 1 -16.19 -5.21 2.62
N ASP A 2 -17.27 -4.47 2.88
CA ASP A 2 -17.23 -3.01 3.01
C ASP A 2 -16.95 -2.63 4.46
N PHE A 3 -15.84 -1.95 4.68
CA PHE A 3 -15.48 -1.40 5.98
C PHE A 3 -15.35 0.10 5.90
N HIS A 4 -15.38 0.76 7.05
CA HIS A 4 -15.07 2.17 7.14
C HIS A 4 -13.90 2.37 8.11
N VAL A 5 -13.04 3.32 7.78
CA VAL A 5 -11.98 3.79 8.66
C VAL A 5 -12.20 5.27 8.95
N GLN A 6 -11.91 5.68 10.18
CA GLN A 6 -11.96 7.07 10.59
C GLN A 6 -10.53 7.60 10.71
N ILE A 7 -10.21 8.65 9.96
CA ILE A 7 -8.89 9.27 9.91
C ILE A 7 -9.13 10.78 10.00
N ASN A 8 -8.53 11.44 11.00
CA ASN A 8 -8.69 12.88 11.24
C ASN A 8 -10.14 13.39 11.25
N ASN A 9 -11.04 12.64 11.90
CA ASN A 9 -12.49 12.90 11.95
C ASN A 9 -13.25 12.74 10.63
N GLU A 10 -12.57 12.37 9.55
CA GLU A 10 -13.20 12.00 8.28
C GLU A 10 -13.42 10.48 8.19
N LYS A 11 -14.48 10.09 7.49
CA LYS A 11 -14.86 8.68 7.30
C LYS A 11 -14.58 8.28 5.86
N PHE A 12 -13.79 7.22 5.69
CA PHE A 12 -13.44 6.66 4.39
C PHE A 12 -14.00 5.25 4.27
N ARG A 13 -14.61 4.93 3.13
CA ARG A 13 -14.98 3.56 2.75
C ARG A 13 -13.72 2.84 2.28
N VAL A 14 -13.50 1.64 2.81
CA VAL A 14 -12.42 0.75 2.41
C VAL A 14 -13.00 -0.37 1.57
N ILE A 15 -12.47 -0.55 0.38
CA ILE A 15 -12.84 -1.62 -0.54
C ILE A 15 -11.60 -2.50 -0.75
N GLU A 16 -11.72 -3.77 -0.38
CA GLU A 16 -10.68 -4.78 -0.53
C GLU A 16 -11.14 -5.87 -1.48
N GLN A 17 -10.35 -6.14 -2.52
CA GLN A 17 -10.64 -7.17 -3.50
C GLN A 17 -9.43 -8.11 -3.64
N GLU A 18 -9.65 -9.37 -3.25
CA GLU A 18 -8.70 -10.45 -3.44
C GLU A 18 -9.10 -11.28 -4.67
N SER A 19 -8.12 -11.67 -5.48
CA SER A 19 -8.28 -12.52 -6.66
C SER A 19 -7.05 -13.41 -6.84
N ASN A 20 -7.13 -14.36 -7.77
CA ASN A 20 -5.97 -15.18 -8.14
C ASN A 20 -4.81 -14.37 -8.72
N GLN A 21 -5.06 -13.14 -9.17
CA GLN A 21 -4.06 -12.24 -9.74
C GLN A 21 -3.42 -11.33 -8.67
N GLY A 22 -3.99 -11.26 -7.46
CA GLY A 22 -3.47 -10.44 -6.39
C GLY A 22 -4.55 -9.74 -5.57
N TYR A 23 -4.19 -8.59 -4.99
CA TYR A 23 -5.00 -7.87 -4.02
C TYR A 23 -5.05 -6.38 -4.35
N ASN A 24 -6.26 -5.84 -4.47
CA ASN A 24 -6.50 -4.40 -4.67
C ASN A 24 -7.14 -3.80 -3.42
N LEU A 25 -6.66 -2.60 -3.07
CA LEU A 25 -7.19 -1.80 -1.98
C LEU A 25 -7.56 -0.41 -2.50
N ILE A 26 -8.76 0.03 -2.17
CA ILE A 26 -9.27 1.37 -2.49
C ILE A 26 -9.77 2.03 -1.19
N LEU A 27 -9.40 3.28 -1.00
CA LEU A 27 -10.05 4.21 -0.08
C LEU A 27 -10.93 5.15 -0.89
N ALA A 28 -12.20 5.26 -0.50
CA ALA A 28 -13.17 6.13 -1.13
C ALA A 28 -13.85 7.07 -0.12
N LYS A 29 -14.15 8.29 -0.56
CA LYS A 29 -14.92 9.29 0.20
C LYS A 29 -15.94 9.91 -0.75
N ASP A 30 -17.22 9.91 -0.35
CA ASP A 30 -18.31 10.47 -1.16
C ASP A 30 -18.29 9.99 -2.64
N ASP A 31 -18.08 8.69 -2.82
CA ASP A 31 -17.91 7.98 -4.10
C ASP A 31 -16.67 8.35 -4.95
N LEU A 32 -15.81 9.24 -4.46
CA LEU A 32 -14.50 9.52 -5.04
C LEU A 32 -13.45 8.52 -4.53
N ILE A 33 -12.62 7.99 -5.43
CA ILE A 33 -11.41 7.24 -5.04
C ILE A 33 -10.34 8.25 -4.60
N VAL A 34 -9.99 8.23 -3.32
CA VAL A 34 -9.03 9.16 -2.72
C VAL A 34 -7.66 8.52 -2.44
N GLY A 35 -7.61 7.18 -2.44
CA GLY A 35 -6.36 6.45 -2.32
C GLY A 35 -6.48 5.02 -2.81
N SER A 36 -5.37 4.43 -3.24
CA SER A 36 -5.34 3.06 -3.73
C SER A 36 -3.97 2.40 -3.60
N ALA A 37 -3.98 1.09 -3.70
CA ALA A 37 -2.81 0.22 -3.73
C ALA A 37 -3.14 -1.09 -4.45
N THR A 38 -2.16 -1.64 -5.17
CA THR A 38 -2.28 -2.94 -5.82
C THR A 38 -1.11 -3.83 -5.44
N LEU A 39 -1.41 -5.08 -5.11
CA LEU A 39 -0.45 -6.16 -5.04
C LEU A 39 -0.75 -7.13 -6.17
N GLU A 40 0.25 -7.45 -6.98
CA GLU A 40 0.18 -8.50 -8.00
C GLU A 40 0.84 -9.77 -7.47
N TYR A 41 0.23 -10.93 -7.70
CA TYR A 41 0.78 -12.21 -7.25
C TYR A 41 1.64 -12.88 -8.32
N TYR A 42 2.88 -13.23 -7.96
CA TYR A 42 3.84 -13.93 -8.80
C TYR A 42 4.02 -15.38 -8.32
N PRO A 43 3.31 -16.36 -8.91
CA PRO A 43 3.27 -17.73 -8.40
C PRO A 43 4.62 -18.46 -8.47
N ASN A 44 5.45 -18.14 -9.47
CA ASN A 44 6.75 -18.80 -9.66
C ASN A 44 7.76 -18.51 -8.53
N ILE A 45 7.54 -17.45 -7.76
CA ILE A 45 8.41 -17.04 -6.65
C ILE A 45 7.62 -16.88 -5.33
N ASP A 46 6.37 -17.37 -5.30
CA ASP A 46 5.42 -17.27 -4.19
C ASP A 46 5.48 -15.92 -3.47
N SER A 47 5.39 -14.83 -4.23
CA SER A 47 5.57 -13.48 -3.71
C SER A 47 4.56 -12.49 -4.30
N LEU A 48 4.37 -11.38 -3.59
CA LEU A 48 3.55 -10.26 -4.00
C LEU A 48 4.46 -9.15 -4.53
N TYR A 49 4.06 -8.47 -5.60
CA TYR A 49 4.71 -7.28 -6.10
C TYR A 49 3.83 -6.07 -5.82
N PHE A 50 4.36 -5.07 -5.12
CA PHE A 50 3.63 -3.89 -4.72
C PHE A 50 3.71 -2.79 -5.77
N ASN A 51 2.54 -2.31 -6.15
CA ASN A 51 2.35 -1.37 -7.23
C ASN A 51 1.38 -0.26 -6.82
N ARG A 52 1.62 0.93 -7.40
CA ARG A 52 0.65 2.04 -7.45
C ARG A 52 0.06 2.43 -6.10
N LEU A 53 0.90 2.61 -5.08
CA LEU A 53 0.48 3.37 -3.91
C LEU A 53 0.16 4.80 -4.35
N PHE A 54 -1.09 5.20 -4.19
CA PHE A 54 -1.56 6.52 -4.57
C PHE A 54 -2.46 7.08 -3.49
N VAL A 55 -2.30 8.38 -3.22
CA VAL A 55 -3.23 9.19 -2.44
C VAL A 55 -3.40 10.51 -3.20
N GLN A 56 -4.65 10.90 -3.40
CA GLN A 56 -5.00 12.14 -4.08
C GLN A 56 -4.47 13.35 -3.29
N ASP A 57 -3.96 14.35 -3.99
CA ASP A 57 -3.18 15.47 -3.44
C ASP A 57 -3.88 16.17 -2.27
N GLU A 58 -5.18 16.44 -2.39
CA GLU A 58 -5.99 17.14 -1.36
C GLU A 58 -6.17 16.33 -0.08
N PHE A 59 -5.91 15.02 -0.15
CA PHE A 59 -6.04 14.08 0.96
C PHE A 59 -4.69 13.61 1.53
N ARG A 60 -3.57 14.10 0.99
CA ARG A 60 -2.23 13.80 1.49
C ARG A 60 -1.97 14.44 2.86
N GLY A 61 -0.96 13.93 3.55
CA GLY A 61 -0.59 14.40 4.90
C GLY A 61 -1.53 13.95 6.02
N GLN A 62 -2.61 13.22 5.70
CA GLN A 62 -3.61 12.79 6.68
C GLN A 62 -3.41 11.36 7.21
N GLY A 63 -2.40 10.63 6.72
CA GLY A 63 -2.13 9.25 7.11
C GLY A 63 -2.81 8.17 6.28
N LEU A 64 -3.49 8.54 5.17
CA LEU A 64 -4.15 7.57 4.28
C LEU A 64 -3.17 6.56 3.66
N ALA A 65 -1.98 7.01 3.25
CA ALA A 65 -0.95 6.12 2.71
C ALA A 65 -0.51 5.07 3.76
N SER A 66 -0.39 5.48 5.03
CA SER A 66 -0.06 4.57 6.14
C SER A 66 -1.18 3.57 6.42
N GLU A 67 -2.45 4.00 6.38
CA GLU A 67 -3.59 3.07 6.54
C GLU A 67 -3.65 2.06 5.39
N ILE A 68 -3.41 2.51 4.15
CA ILE A 68 -3.30 1.63 2.99
C ILE A 68 -2.18 0.61 3.20
N LEU A 69 -0.98 1.09 3.56
CA LEU A 69 0.20 0.23 3.71
C LEU A 69 0.03 -0.78 4.85
N LYS A 70 -0.63 -0.39 5.94
CA LYS A 70 -0.99 -1.29 7.05
C LYS A 70 -1.85 -2.47 6.56
N ARG A 71 -2.82 -2.23 5.68
CA ARG A 71 -3.67 -3.29 5.11
C ARG A 71 -2.92 -4.19 4.15
N VAL A 72 -2.07 -3.61 3.31
CA VAL A 72 -1.12 -4.33 2.45
C VAL A 72 -0.23 -5.28 3.27
N ILE A 73 0.35 -4.78 4.37
CA ILE A 73 1.16 -5.57 5.30
C ILE A 73 0.33 -6.69 5.94
N ASN A 74 -0.89 -6.39 6.40
CA ASN A 74 -1.78 -7.40 6.99
C ASN A 74 -2.13 -8.50 5.98
N TYR A 75 -2.34 -8.15 4.71
CA TYR A 75 -2.58 -9.11 3.64
C TYR A 75 -1.36 -10.03 3.42
N SER A 76 -0.15 -9.46 3.39
CA SER A 76 1.10 -10.23 3.32
C SER A 76 1.26 -11.17 4.52
N LYS A 77 1.00 -10.69 5.74
CA LYS A 77 1.02 -11.54 6.96
C LYS A 77 -0.01 -12.66 6.92
N LYS A 78 -1.24 -12.37 6.47
CA LYS A 78 -2.30 -13.38 6.32
C LYS A 78 -1.91 -14.46 5.31
N THR A 79 -1.28 -14.07 4.20
CA THR A 79 -0.94 -14.99 3.11
C THR A 79 0.44 -15.63 3.23
N GLN A 80 1.24 -15.19 4.21
CA GLN A 80 2.64 -15.57 4.42
C GLN A 80 3.51 -15.33 3.17
N LYS A 81 3.16 -14.33 2.36
CA LYS A 81 3.88 -13.97 1.13
C LYS A 81 4.71 -12.72 1.34
N LYS A 82 5.97 -12.78 0.91
CA LYS A 82 6.86 -11.61 0.86
C LYS A 82 6.34 -10.58 -0.14
N ILE A 83 6.48 -9.29 0.19
CA ILE A 83 6.21 -8.19 -0.74
C ILE A 83 7.53 -7.68 -1.32
N HIS A 84 7.57 -7.53 -2.65
CA HIS A 84 8.61 -6.80 -3.37
C HIS A 84 8.10 -5.42 -3.74
N ASN A 85 8.86 -4.38 -3.45
CA ASN A 85 8.48 -3.00 -3.73
C ASN A 85 9.66 -2.27 -4.39
N GLU A 86 9.50 -1.93 -5.66
CA GLU A 86 10.46 -1.09 -6.39
C GLU A 86 9.97 0.36 -6.36
N LEU A 87 10.77 1.23 -5.75
CA LEU A 87 10.43 2.62 -5.58
C LEU A 87 10.61 3.38 -6.87
N ASN A 88 9.53 4.03 -7.27
CA ASN A 88 9.52 4.94 -8.40
C ASN A 88 8.79 6.22 -7.98
N PRO A 89 9.51 7.23 -7.47
CA PRO A 89 8.90 8.43 -6.93
C PRO A 89 8.28 9.26 -8.06
N TYR A 90 6.95 9.23 -8.15
CA TYR A 90 6.16 10.06 -9.07
C TYR A 90 5.33 11.13 -8.35
N GLY A 91 5.37 11.19 -7.02
CA GLY A 91 4.61 12.13 -6.20
C GLY A 91 5.51 13.14 -5.50
N ASP A 92 5.06 13.64 -4.34
CA ASP A 92 5.74 14.69 -3.58
C ASP A 92 7.02 14.23 -2.88
N LEU A 93 7.18 12.92 -2.72
CA LEU A 93 8.32 12.33 -2.02
C LEU A 93 9.43 12.00 -3.00
N ASP A 94 10.64 12.43 -2.69
CA ASP A 94 11.83 11.93 -3.36
C ASP A 94 12.12 10.47 -2.95
N LEU A 95 13.15 9.87 -3.57
CA LEU A 95 13.52 8.48 -3.31
C LEU A 95 13.89 8.22 -1.84
N GLU A 96 14.60 9.14 -1.18
CA GLU A 96 15.04 8.97 0.21
C GLU A 96 13.86 9.05 1.17
N GLN A 97 12.99 10.03 0.97
CA GLN A 97 11.76 10.20 1.72
C GLN A 97 10.82 9.00 1.55
N LEU A 98 10.70 8.49 0.31
CA LEU A 98 9.88 7.33 0.02
C LEU A 98 10.47 6.05 0.62
N THR A 99 11.79 5.84 0.53
CA THR A 99 12.50 4.75 1.23
C THR A 99 12.19 4.82 2.72
N LYS A 100 12.38 6.01 3.33
CA LYS A 100 12.12 6.20 4.76
C LYS A 100 10.67 5.87 5.13
N PHE A 101 9.70 6.35 4.35
CA PHE A 101 8.28 6.06 4.56
C PHE A 101 8.04 4.55 4.63
N TYR A 102 8.57 3.77 3.68
CA TYR A 102 8.39 2.32 3.67
C TYR A 102 9.14 1.63 4.81
N THR A 103 10.37 2.05 5.13
CA THR A 103 11.14 1.44 6.22
C THR A 103 10.52 1.71 7.59
N ASP A 104 9.88 2.88 7.79
CA ASP A 104 9.13 3.18 9.00
C ASP A 104 7.92 2.24 9.19
N HIS A 105 7.46 1.57 8.12
CA HIS A 105 6.41 0.55 8.15
C HIS A 105 6.96 -0.89 8.12
N GLY A 106 8.27 -1.07 8.32
CA GLY A 106 8.89 -2.39 8.46
C GLY A 106 9.37 -3.03 7.16
N PHE A 107 9.42 -2.28 6.05
CA PHE A 107 10.15 -2.72 4.87
C PHE A 107 11.67 -2.63 5.10
N ILE A 108 12.42 -3.49 4.43
CA ILE A 108 13.88 -3.53 4.48
C ILE A 108 14.42 -3.19 3.09
N GLU A 109 15.28 -2.19 2.99
CA GLU A 109 15.97 -1.87 1.74
C GLU A 109 17.11 -2.87 1.48
N ILE A 110 17.06 -3.53 0.32
CA ILE A 110 18.03 -4.57 -0.08
C ILE A 110 19.04 -4.01 -1.09
N LYS A 111 18.59 -3.11 -1.95
CA LYS A 111 19.42 -2.24 -2.81
C LYS A 111 18.70 -0.91 -2.94
N LYS A 112 19.41 0.14 -3.33
CA LYS A 112 18.84 1.48 -3.51
C LYS A 112 17.53 1.44 -4.31
N GLY A 113 16.42 1.81 -3.68
CA GLY A 113 15.08 1.83 -4.29
C GLY A 113 14.40 0.46 -4.47
N LEU A 114 14.96 -0.64 -3.94
CA LEU A 114 14.27 -1.93 -3.86
C LEU A 114 14.14 -2.36 -2.40
N LEU A 115 12.89 -2.49 -1.96
CA LEU A 115 12.56 -2.84 -0.60
C LEU A 115 11.70 -4.11 -0.55
N TYR A 116 11.93 -4.92 0.49
CA TYR A 116 11.10 -6.08 0.79
C TYR A 116 10.37 -5.91 2.11
N PHE A 117 9.13 -6.40 2.16
CA PHE A 117 8.46 -6.72 3.43
C PHE A 117 8.39 -8.23 3.57
N ILE A 118 8.87 -8.74 4.70
CA ILE A 118 8.89 -10.16 5.03
C ILE A 118 7.89 -10.37 6.18
N PRO A 119 6.79 -11.13 5.96
CA PRO A 119 5.71 -11.29 6.94
C PRO A 119 6.09 -12.04 8.21
#